data_AF-A0A1V2H1B9-F1
#
_entry.id   AF-A0A1V2H1B9-F1
#
_cell.length_a   1.000
_cell.length_b   1.000
_cell.length_c   1.000
_cell.angle_alpha   90.00
_cell.angle_beta   90.00
_cell.angle_gamma   90.00
#
_symmetry.space_group_name_H-M   'P 1'
#
loop_
_entity.id
_entity.type
_entity.pdbx_description
1 polymer ?
#
loop_
_entity_poly.entity_id
_entity_poly.type
_entity_poly.pdbx_seq_one_letter_code
_entity_poly.pdbx_strand_id
1 'polypeptide(L)'
;MQLHGIHHLTAVSADARGNHDFYTRVLGMRLVKKTVNQDDTSAYHLFYADGEASPGSDITFFDWPVGPERRGTHSVTRTGLRVSGEDSLKFWAARLAEQGVKAQPIREIDGRLQLDFEDPEGQRLALVDDGGRGDSHPWSRSPVDAAQQIRGLGPITMSVPDLRRSDAFATDVMNMRRARTYRTDDARPVDVQVYEMGEGGPAAELHMRVEPGLSPAQPGAGGVHHVAFRVPDAEYGAWVDRFNSLRLRSSGPVDRYYFRSLYVREPGGILYEIATDGPGFDADEPKDRLGESLSLPPFLEPQRASIERGLKPL
;
A
#
# COMPACT_ATOMS: atom_id res chain seq x y z
N MET A 1 6.67 21.43 3.72
CA MET A 1 6.39 20.26 4.57
C MET A 1 4.92 19.87 4.46
N GLN A 2 4.59 19.24 3.35
CA GLN A 2 3.26 18.68 3.07
C GLN A 2 3.41 17.24 2.61
N LEU A 3 2.40 16.41 2.89
CA LEU A 3 2.27 15.09 2.28
C LEU A 3 1.57 15.25 0.94
N HIS A 4 2.00 14.51 -0.08
CA HIS A 4 1.46 14.61 -1.44
C HIS A 4 0.54 13.46 -1.84
N GLY A 5 0.40 12.45 -0.97
CA GLY A 5 -0.47 11.29 -1.20
C GLY A 5 0.13 10.02 -0.60
N ILE A 6 -0.45 8.88 -0.94
CA ILE A 6 0.10 7.57 -0.59
C ILE A 6 1.33 7.31 -1.46
N HIS A 7 2.42 6.83 -0.87
CA HIS A 7 3.62 6.44 -1.61
C HIS A 7 3.53 4.97 -1.98
N HIS A 8 3.42 4.12 -0.98
CA HIS A 8 3.29 2.69 -1.15
C HIS A 8 2.55 2.09 0.05
N LEU A 9 2.12 0.85 -0.10
CA LEU A 9 1.59 0.06 1.02
C LEU A 9 2.30 -1.28 1.07
N THR A 10 2.75 -1.65 2.27
CA THR A 10 3.47 -2.91 2.47
C THR A 10 2.65 -3.86 3.30
N ALA A 11 2.45 -5.08 2.80
CA ALA A 11 1.72 -6.14 3.44
C ALA A 11 2.58 -7.39 3.65
N VAL A 12 2.00 -8.41 4.29
CA VAL A 12 2.68 -9.68 4.57
C VAL A 12 2.04 -10.80 3.77
N SER A 13 2.88 -11.61 3.14
CA SER A 13 2.56 -12.86 2.47
C SER A 13 3.32 -14.00 3.17
N ALA A 14 2.76 -15.20 3.16
CA ALA A 14 3.44 -16.45 3.51
C ALA A 14 3.58 -17.40 2.30
N ASP A 15 3.10 -16.98 1.13
CA ASP A 15 3.18 -17.67 -0.15
C ASP A 15 3.60 -16.70 -1.27
N ALA A 16 4.89 -16.42 -1.37
CA ALA A 16 5.43 -15.54 -2.42
C ALA A 16 5.05 -15.94 -3.85
N ARG A 17 4.89 -17.24 -4.14
CA ARG A 17 4.50 -17.71 -5.48
C ARG A 17 3.04 -17.38 -5.77
N GLY A 18 2.13 -17.75 -4.85
CA GLY A 18 0.71 -17.41 -4.97
C GLY A 18 0.48 -15.90 -5.02
N ASN A 19 1.24 -15.14 -4.22
CA ASN A 19 1.27 -13.69 -4.25
C ASN A 19 1.70 -13.16 -5.65
N HIS A 20 2.84 -13.61 -6.16
CA HIS A 20 3.33 -13.22 -7.48
C HIS A 20 2.33 -13.52 -8.59
N ASP A 21 1.74 -14.72 -8.59
CA ASP A 21 0.71 -15.10 -9.57
C ASP A 21 -0.53 -14.20 -9.47
N PHE A 22 -1.00 -13.87 -8.27
CA PHE A 22 -2.17 -13.04 -8.08
C PHE A 22 -1.93 -11.60 -8.55
N TYR A 23 -0.89 -10.93 -8.06
CA TYR A 23 -0.68 -9.51 -8.37
C TYR A 23 -0.25 -9.28 -9.82
N THR A 24 0.46 -10.23 -10.46
CA THR A 24 0.86 -10.10 -11.87
C THR A 24 -0.15 -10.65 -12.87
N ARG A 25 -0.73 -11.84 -12.65
CA ARG A 25 -1.63 -12.46 -13.63
C ARG A 25 -3.09 -12.05 -13.44
N VAL A 26 -3.57 -12.10 -12.20
CA VAL A 26 -4.98 -11.79 -11.90
C VAL A 26 -5.19 -10.27 -11.98
N LEU A 27 -4.41 -9.50 -11.23
CA LEU A 27 -4.50 -8.04 -11.20
C LEU A 27 -3.72 -7.32 -12.31
N GLY A 28 -2.87 -8.02 -13.04
CA GLY A 28 -2.18 -7.43 -14.20
C GLY A 28 -1.12 -6.38 -13.85
N MET A 29 -0.70 -6.29 -12.59
CA MET A 29 0.30 -5.32 -12.13
C MET A 29 1.70 -5.74 -12.57
N ARG A 30 2.60 -4.78 -12.72
CA ARG A 30 3.99 -5.04 -13.07
C ARG A 30 4.77 -5.39 -11.80
N LEU A 31 5.46 -6.53 -11.75
CA LEU A 31 6.52 -6.73 -10.76
C LEU A 31 7.68 -5.78 -11.11
N VAL A 32 7.88 -4.73 -10.29
CA VAL A 32 8.89 -3.68 -10.54
C VAL A 32 10.14 -3.85 -9.69
N LYS A 33 10.07 -4.67 -8.63
CA LYS A 33 11.27 -5.05 -7.89
C LYS A 33 11.07 -6.41 -7.24
N LYS A 34 12.08 -7.24 -7.38
CA LYS A 34 12.25 -8.51 -6.67
C LYS A 34 13.55 -8.39 -5.88
N THR A 35 13.42 -8.22 -4.58
CA THR A 35 14.57 -8.07 -3.66
C THR A 35 14.31 -8.85 -2.38
N VAL A 36 15.12 -8.63 -1.34
CA VAL A 36 14.91 -9.19 -0.02
C VAL A 36 14.69 -8.08 1.00
N ASN A 37 14.04 -8.41 2.11
CA ASN A 37 13.98 -7.49 3.23
C ASN A 37 15.41 -7.22 3.72
N GLN A 38 15.79 -5.94 3.79
CA GLN A 38 17.15 -5.54 4.19
C GLN A 38 17.45 -5.86 5.66
N ASP A 39 16.41 -5.97 6.48
CA ASP A 39 16.48 -6.33 7.90
C ASP A 39 16.38 -7.86 8.12
N ASP A 40 15.90 -8.61 7.11
CA ASP A 40 15.78 -10.08 7.08
C ASP A 40 15.95 -10.63 5.66
N THR A 41 17.18 -10.99 5.29
CA THR A 41 17.50 -11.42 3.92
C THR A 41 16.95 -12.80 3.54
N SER A 42 16.25 -13.49 4.46
CA SER A 42 15.59 -14.77 4.17
C SER A 42 14.19 -14.59 3.55
N ALA A 43 13.63 -13.38 3.66
CA ALA A 43 12.31 -13.04 3.15
C ALA A 43 12.41 -12.25 1.85
N TYR A 44 11.63 -12.64 0.83
CA TYR A 44 11.42 -11.76 -0.32
C TYR A 44 10.80 -10.44 0.11
N HIS A 45 11.16 -9.39 -0.62
CA HIS A 45 10.42 -8.14 -0.69
C HIS A 45 10.03 -7.91 -2.15
N LEU A 46 8.76 -8.11 -2.46
CA LEU A 46 8.21 -8.01 -3.82
C LEU A 46 7.43 -6.70 -3.97
N PHE A 47 7.62 -6.00 -5.08
CA PHE A 47 6.97 -4.72 -5.37
C PHE A 47 6.17 -4.82 -6.67
N TYR A 48 4.88 -4.53 -6.61
CA TYR A 48 3.98 -4.53 -7.77
C TYR A 48 3.44 -3.12 -7.98
N ALA A 49 3.62 -2.57 -9.18
CA ALA A 49 3.30 -1.19 -9.49
C ALA A 49 2.72 -1.02 -10.90
N ASP A 50 2.57 0.23 -11.33
CA ASP A 50 2.24 0.58 -12.70
C ASP A 50 3.42 0.35 -13.68
N GLY A 51 3.21 0.70 -14.96
CA GLY A 51 4.23 0.50 -16.00
C GLY A 51 5.53 1.28 -15.78
N GLU A 52 5.47 2.39 -15.06
CA GLU A 52 6.61 3.30 -14.84
C GLU A 52 7.23 3.16 -13.45
N ALA A 53 6.65 2.29 -12.60
CA ALA A 53 7.00 2.13 -11.20
C ALA A 53 6.86 3.44 -10.39
N SER A 54 5.79 4.18 -10.66
CA SER A 54 5.60 5.54 -10.12
C SER A 54 5.20 5.52 -8.62
N PRO A 55 5.66 6.49 -7.81
CA PRO A 55 5.22 6.63 -6.42
C PRO A 55 3.71 6.82 -6.33
N GLY A 56 3.09 6.05 -5.44
CA GLY A 56 1.63 5.99 -5.28
C GLY A 56 0.96 4.95 -6.15
N SER A 57 1.72 4.12 -6.87
CA SER A 57 1.18 2.98 -7.61
C SER A 57 1.52 1.63 -7.01
N ASP A 58 2.50 1.56 -6.10
CA ASP A 58 3.08 0.29 -5.67
C ASP A 58 2.49 -0.29 -4.38
N ILE A 59 2.12 -1.56 -4.44
CA ILE A 59 1.85 -2.41 -3.28
C ILE A 59 2.96 -3.44 -3.15
N THR A 60 3.46 -3.63 -1.93
CA THR A 60 4.66 -4.41 -1.65
C THR A 60 4.39 -5.49 -0.60
N PHE A 61 5.17 -6.57 -0.63
CA PHE A 61 4.97 -7.74 0.23
C PHE A 61 6.27 -8.25 0.80
N PHE A 62 6.29 -8.49 2.12
CA PHE A 62 7.27 -9.34 2.77
C PHE A 62 6.80 -10.79 2.76
N ASP A 63 7.63 -11.72 2.29
CA ASP A 63 7.38 -13.18 2.36
C ASP A 63 7.92 -13.75 3.68
N TRP A 64 7.06 -13.86 4.68
CA TRP A 64 7.39 -14.41 5.99
C TRP A 64 6.62 -15.68 6.30
N PRO A 65 7.24 -16.70 6.91
CA PRO A 65 6.58 -17.96 7.27
C PRO A 65 5.70 -17.79 8.54
N VAL A 66 4.66 -16.97 8.44
CA VAL A 66 3.72 -16.65 9.53
C VAL A 66 2.33 -17.22 9.27
N GLY A 67 1.54 -17.36 10.34
CA GLY A 67 0.11 -17.69 10.19
C GLY A 67 -0.70 -16.52 9.61
N PRO A 68 -1.97 -16.76 9.22
CA PRO A 68 -2.85 -15.71 8.70
C PRO A 68 -3.14 -14.64 9.76
N GLU A 69 -3.37 -13.41 9.31
CA GLU A 69 -3.79 -12.30 10.16
C GLU A 69 -5.07 -12.67 10.94
N ARG A 70 -5.10 -12.35 12.23
CA ARG A 70 -6.38 -12.26 12.95
C ARG A 70 -6.89 -10.84 12.86
N ARG A 71 -7.96 -10.63 12.07
CA ARG A 71 -8.59 -9.33 11.86
C ARG A 71 -9.02 -8.67 13.18
N GLY A 72 -8.79 -7.37 13.27
CA GLY A 72 -9.16 -6.55 14.43
C GLY A 72 -8.87 -5.07 14.20
N THR A 73 -9.07 -4.25 15.23
CA THR A 73 -8.67 -2.83 15.21
C THR A 73 -7.17 -2.65 15.38
N HIS A 74 -6.65 -1.41 15.37
CA HIS A 74 -5.21 -1.11 15.36
C HIS A 74 -4.51 -1.62 14.08
N SER A 75 -5.20 -1.56 12.95
CA SER A 75 -4.71 -2.11 11.68
C SER A 75 -5.17 -1.28 10.48
N VAL A 76 -4.41 -1.34 9.38
CA VAL A 76 -4.94 -0.97 8.07
C VAL A 76 -5.82 -2.12 7.61
N THR A 77 -7.08 -1.81 7.28
CA THR A 77 -8.13 -2.80 7.02
C THR A 77 -8.55 -2.89 5.56
N ARG A 78 -8.12 -1.95 4.71
CA ARG A 78 -8.37 -2.00 3.26
C ARG A 78 -7.38 -1.16 2.48
N THR A 79 -6.89 -1.73 1.39
CA THR A 79 -6.09 -1.03 0.38
C THR A 79 -6.94 -0.74 -0.85
N GLY A 80 -7.19 0.54 -1.13
CA GLY A 80 -7.82 0.97 -2.37
C GLY A 80 -6.85 0.90 -3.56
N LEU A 81 -7.36 0.52 -4.72
CA LEU A 81 -6.67 0.51 -6.00
C LEU A 81 -7.57 1.22 -7.02
N ARG A 82 -7.05 2.24 -7.70
CA ARG A 82 -7.87 3.09 -8.58
C ARG A 82 -8.14 2.42 -9.92
N VAL A 83 -9.36 2.56 -10.41
CA VAL A 83 -9.80 2.22 -11.78
C VAL A 83 -10.68 3.35 -12.32
N SER A 84 -10.94 3.38 -13.63
CA SER A 84 -11.64 4.50 -14.27
C SER A 84 -13.08 4.15 -14.65
N GLY A 85 -14.03 4.46 -13.76
CA GLY A 85 -15.46 4.39 -14.05
C GLY A 85 -16.12 3.05 -13.75
N GLU A 86 -17.45 3.07 -13.82
CA GLU A 86 -18.31 1.90 -13.57
C GLU A 86 -18.04 0.75 -14.55
N ASP A 87 -17.75 1.05 -15.82
CA ASP A 87 -17.46 0.01 -16.82
C ASP A 87 -16.19 -0.76 -16.48
N SER A 88 -15.17 -0.11 -15.93
CA SER A 88 -13.99 -0.80 -15.39
C SER A 88 -14.33 -1.68 -14.20
N LEU A 89 -15.17 -1.21 -13.28
CA LEU A 89 -15.59 -2.04 -12.14
C LEU A 89 -16.39 -3.28 -12.59
N LYS A 90 -17.23 -3.15 -13.63
CA LYS A 90 -17.96 -4.29 -14.23
C LYS A 90 -17.00 -5.27 -14.91
N PHE A 91 -16.02 -4.77 -15.68
CA PHE A 91 -14.95 -5.59 -16.25
C PHE A 91 -14.22 -6.37 -15.16
N TRP A 92 -13.84 -5.70 -14.07
CA TRP A 92 -13.12 -6.35 -12.97
C TRP A 92 -13.98 -7.35 -12.20
N ALA A 93 -15.27 -7.09 -11.99
CA ALA A 93 -16.17 -8.06 -11.39
C ALA A 93 -16.23 -9.36 -12.22
N ALA A 94 -16.33 -9.24 -13.55
CA ALA A 94 -16.30 -10.39 -14.45
C ALA A 94 -14.94 -11.12 -14.43
N ARG A 95 -13.83 -10.37 -14.58
CA ARG A 95 -12.48 -10.93 -14.57
C ARG A 95 -12.16 -11.65 -13.27
N LEU A 96 -12.45 -11.04 -12.11
CA LEU A 96 -12.22 -11.66 -10.80
C LEU A 96 -13.00 -12.97 -10.68
N ALA A 97 -14.26 -12.99 -11.12
CA ALA A 97 -15.07 -14.21 -11.14
C ALA A 97 -14.47 -15.30 -12.04
N GLU A 98 -13.99 -14.95 -13.23
CA GLU A 98 -13.30 -15.89 -14.14
C GLU A 98 -12.01 -16.46 -13.54
N GLN A 99 -11.30 -15.67 -12.72
CA GLN A 99 -10.10 -16.10 -11.99
C GLN A 99 -10.43 -16.81 -10.66
N GLY A 100 -11.72 -17.05 -10.36
CA GLY A 100 -12.16 -17.71 -9.13
C GLY A 100 -12.07 -16.84 -7.87
N VAL A 101 -11.88 -15.53 -8.02
CA VAL A 101 -11.80 -14.57 -6.91
C VAL A 101 -13.19 -14.03 -6.60
N LYS A 102 -13.61 -14.17 -5.34
CA LYS A 102 -14.90 -13.67 -4.89
C LYS A 102 -14.83 -12.16 -4.64
N ALA A 103 -15.59 -11.39 -5.41
CA ALA A 103 -15.84 -9.98 -5.15
C ALA A 103 -17.23 -9.75 -4.52
N GLN A 104 -17.37 -8.68 -3.76
CA GLN A 104 -18.66 -8.15 -3.33
C GLN A 104 -19.37 -7.43 -4.50
N PRO A 105 -20.68 -7.17 -4.40
CA PRO A 105 -21.35 -6.30 -5.37
C PRO A 105 -20.72 -4.90 -5.42
N ILE A 106 -20.72 -4.30 -6.61
CA ILE A 106 -20.35 -2.89 -6.78
C ILE A 106 -21.31 -2.04 -5.93
N ARG A 107 -20.76 -1.14 -5.12
CA ARG A 107 -21.54 -0.24 -4.26
C ARG A 107 -20.90 1.13 -4.20
N GLU A 108 -21.70 2.14 -3.91
CA GLU A 108 -21.19 3.49 -3.63
C GLU A 108 -20.76 3.58 -2.16
N ILE A 109 -19.52 4.00 -1.92
CA ILE A 109 -18.98 4.31 -0.60
C ILE A 109 -18.36 5.69 -0.69
N ASP A 110 -18.85 6.61 0.16
CA ASP A 110 -18.30 7.96 0.26
C ASP A 110 -18.26 8.68 -1.10
N GLY A 111 -19.37 8.55 -1.85
CA GLY A 111 -19.56 9.17 -3.17
C GLY A 111 -18.78 8.54 -4.31
N ARG A 112 -18.19 7.34 -4.13
CA ARG A 112 -17.44 6.63 -5.19
C ARG A 112 -17.88 5.18 -5.30
N LEU A 113 -17.99 4.70 -6.54
CA LEU A 113 -18.24 3.28 -6.80
C LEU A 113 -17.00 2.46 -6.41
N GLN A 114 -17.22 1.34 -5.72
CA GLN A 114 -16.18 0.44 -5.26
C GLN A 114 -16.56 -1.02 -5.46
N LEU A 115 -15.56 -1.85 -5.75
CA LEU A 115 -15.64 -3.31 -5.80
C LEU A 115 -14.67 -3.91 -4.77
N ASP A 116 -15.19 -4.40 -3.65
CA ASP A 116 -14.40 -5.04 -2.60
C ASP A 116 -14.10 -6.50 -2.94
N PHE A 117 -12.88 -6.95 -2.68
CA PHE A 117 -12.47 -8.36 -2.83
C PHE A 117 -11.29 -8.66 -1.89
N GLU A 118 -10.86 -9.91 -1.86
CA GLU A 118 -9.70 -10.35 -1.08
C GLU A 118 -8.73 -11.12 -1.97
N ASP A 119 -7.43 -11.03 -1.67
CA ASP A 119 -6.43 -11.92 -2.27
C ASP A 119 -6.49 -13.32 -1.61
N PRO A 120 -5.74 -14.32 -2.13
CA PRO A 120 -5.77 -15.69 -1.60
C PRO A 120 -5.36 -15.83 -0.13
N GLU A 121 -4.64 -14.86 0.43
CA GLU A 121 -4.17 -14.86 1.81
C GLU A 121 -5.05 -13.99 2.74
N GLY A 122 -6.09 -13.37 2.19
CA GLY A 122 -7.08 -12.59 2.94
C GLY A 122 -6.76 -11.10 3.03
N GLN A 123 -5.83 -10.59 2.22
CA GLN A 123 -5.59 -9.16 2.09
C GLN A 123 -6.84 -8.47 1.56
N ARG A 124 -7.28 -7.42 2.25
CA ARG A 124 -8.53 -6.73 1.95
C ARG A 124 -8.27 -5.62 0.94
N LEU A 125 -8.78 -5.80 -0.27
CA LEU A 125 -8.59 -4.89 -1.40
C LEU A 125 -9.92 -4.27 -1.82
N ALA A 126 -9.85 -3.11 -2.48
CA ALA A 126 -10.99 -2.54 -3.20
C ALA A 126 -10.53 -1.87 -4.48
N LEU A 127 -11.24 -2.13 -5.57
CA LEU A 127 -11.14 -1.28 -6.76
C LEU A 127 -12.05 -0.07 -6.57
N VAL A 128 -11.52 1.12 -6.74
CA VAL A 128 -12.21 2.39 -6.48
C VAL A 128 -12.26 3.21 -7.76
N ASP A 129 -13.45 3.65 -8.14
CA ASP A 129 -13.63 4.58 -9.25
C ASP A 129 -12.99 5.95 -8.90
N ASP A 130 -11.97 6.35 -9.66
CA ASP A 130 -11.34 7.66 -9.54
C ASP A 130 -11.87 8.71 -10.54
N GLY A 131 -12.87 8.35 -11.33
CA GLY A 131 -13.44 9.19 -12.38
C GLY A 131 -12.49 9.45 -13.55
N GLY A 132 -11.44 8.64 -13.71
CA GLY A 132 -10.41 8.80 -14.74
C GLY A 132 -9.47 9.98 -14.48
N ARG A 133 -9.44 10.51 -13.25
CA ARG A 133 -8.62 11.67 -12.88
C ARG A 133 -7.22 11.24 -12.46
N GLY A 134 -6.24 12.12 -12.68
CA GLY A 134 -4.84 11.90 -12.34
C GLY A 134 -4.10 11.00 -13.33
N ASP A 135 -2.80 10.86 -13.10
CA ASP A 135 -1.92 10.09 -13.97
C ASP A 135 -2.21 8.59 -13.89
N SER A 136 -1.94 7.91 -15.00
CA SER A 136 -1.99 6.47 -15.14
C SER A 136 -0.98 6.05 -16.18
N HIS A 137 -0.10 5.12 -15.80
CA HIS A 137 0.94 4.60 -16.65
C HIS A 137 0.70 3.11 -16.93
N PRO A 138 -0.13 2.76 -17.92
CA PRO A 138 -0.47 1.37 -18.20
C PRO A 138 0.78 0.58 -18.60
N TRP A 139 0.84 -0.66 -18.13
CA TRP A 139 1.89 -1.61 -18.45
C TRP A 139 1.59 -2.37 -19.74
N SER A 140 2.45 -2.23 -20.75
CA SER A 140 2.22 -2.83 -22.07
C SER A 140 2.29 -4.36 -22.11
N ARG A 141 2.97 -5.00 -21.14
CA ARG A 141 3.05 -6.47 -21.03
C ARG A 141 2.01 -7.05 -20.05
N SER A 142 1.03 -6.25 -19.61
CA SER A 142 -0.05 -6.71 -18.74
C SER A 142 -1.02 -7.65 -19.48
N PRO A 143 -1.59 -8.66 -18.81
CA PRO A 143 -2.72 -9.44 -19.34
C PRO A 143 -4.07 -8.70 -19.26
N VAL A 144 -4.08 -7.43 -18.84
CA VAL A 144 -5.25 -6.56 -18.75
C VAL A 144 -5.09 -5.42 -19.74
N ASP A 145 -6.14 -5.15 -20.53
CA ASP A 145 -6.16 -4.05 -21.50
C ASP A 145 -5.88 -2.71 -20.80
N ALA A 146 -5.10 -1.84 -21.46
CA ALA A 146 -4.63 -0.58 -20.88
C ALA A 146 -5.75 0.30 -20.29
N ALA A 147 -6.93 0.31 -20.90
CA ALA A 147 -8.09 1.08 -20.41
C ALA A 147 -8.69 0.54 -19.10
N GLN A 148 -8.43 -0.73 -18.77
CA GLN A 148 -8.98 -1.41 -17.59
C GLN A 148 -7.95 -1.62 -16.48
N GLN A 149 -6.68 -1.30 -16.73
CA GLN A 149 -5.62 -1.51 -15.74
C GLN A 149 -5.83 -0.66 -14.49
N ILE A 150 -5.34 -1.19 -13.37
CA ILE A 150 -5.22 -0.45 -12.12
C ILE A 150 -4.33 0.78 -12.37
N ARG A 151 -4.82 1.94 -11.95
CA ARG A 151 -4.19 3.26 -12.20
C ARG A 151 -3.21 3.66 -11.09
N GLY A 152 -3.19 2.92 -9.99
CA GLY A 152 -2.35 3.12 -8.82
C GLY A 152 -3.11 2.90 -7.51
N LEU A 153 -2.51 3.27 -6.38
CA LEU A 153 -3.16 3.22 -5.08
C LEU A 153 -4.30 4.24 -5.00
N GLY A 154 -5.35 3.84 -4.28
CA GLY A 154 -6.49 4.65 -3.90
C GLY A 154 -6.51 4.88 -2.38
N PRO A 155 -7.70 5.11 -1.80
CA PRO A 155 -7.82 5.43 -0.39
C PRO A 155 -7.33 4.27 0.47
N ILE A 156 -6.57 4.58 1.51
CA ILE A 156 -6.19 3.60 2.53
C ILE A 156 -7.17 3.71 3.68
N THR A 157 -7.77 2.58 4.08
CA THR A 157 -8.69 2.54 5.23
C THR A 157 -8.03 1.82 6.40
N MET A 158 -8.09 2.43 7.58
CA MET A 158 -7.61 1.87 8.82
C MET A 158 -8.67 1.86 9.90
N SER A 159 -8.52 0.95 10.87
CA SER A 159 -9.40 0.80 12.03
C SER A 159 -8.68 1.29 13.28
N VAL A 160 -9.33 2.20 14.00
CA VAL A 160 -8.88 2.71 15.30
C VAL A 160 -9.98 2.56 16.34
N PRO A 161 -9.67 2.25 17.61
CA PRO A 161 -10.70 2.14 18.64
C PRO A 161 -11.24 3.51 19.09
N ASP A 162 -10.42 4.55 19.01
CA ASP A 162 -10.74 5.91 19.43
C ASP A 162 -10.04 6.89 18.50
N LEU A 163 -10.78 7.87 17.98
CA LEU A 163 -10.27 8.80 16.97
C LEU A 163 -9.36 9.88 17.57
N ARG A 164 -9.50 10.26 18.84
CA ARG A 164 -8.96 11.54 19.38
C ARG A 164 -7.45 11.69 19.21
N ARG A 165 -6.70 10.63 19.52
CA ARG A 165 -5.23 10.68 19.44
C ARG A 165 -4.73 10.50 18.01
N SER A 166 -5.34 9.60 17.26
CA SER A 166 -5.00 9.37 15.85
C SER A 166 -5.33 10.58 14.97
N ASP A 167 -6.38 11.32 15.31
CA ASP A 167 -6.77 12.57 14.67
C ASP A 167 -5.79 13.71 14.94
N ALA A 168 -5.42 13.93 16.21
CA ALA A 168 -4.35 14.88 16.55
C ALA A 168 -3.03 14.49 15.88
N PHE A 169 -2.70 13.19 15.77
CA PHE A 169 -1.51 12.75 15.07
C PHE A 169 -1.59 13.02 13.56
N ALA A 170 -2.69 12.67 12.91
CA ALA A 170 -2.89 12.91 11.48
C ALA A 170 -2.81 14.41 11.13
N THR A 171 -3.43 15.26 11.94
CA THR A 171 -3.51 16.69 11.67
C THR A 171 -2.28 17.45 12.16
N ASP A 172 -1.94 17.33 13.45
CA ASP A 172 -0.90 18.15 14.08
C ASP A 172 0.51 17.58 13.87
N VAL A 173 0.67 16.28 13.64
CA VAL A 173 2.00 15.67 13.37
C VAL A 173 2.21 15.48 11.88
N MET A 174 1.25 14.89 11.18
CA MET A 174 1.39 14.50 9.77
C MET A 174 0.88 15.55 8.78
N ASN A 175 0.40 16.72 9.24
CA ASN A 175 -0.11 17.81 8.38
C ASN A 175 -1.22 17.38 7.40
N MET A 176 -1.99 16.34 7.70
CA MET A 176 -3.16 15.95 6.92
C MET A 176 -4.34 16.88 7.22
N ARG A 177 -5.23 17.08 6.25
CA ARG A 177 -6.43 17.91 6.44
C ARG A 177 -7.65 17.02 6.66
N ARG A 178 -8.50 17.36 7.64
CA ARG A 178 -9.82 16.72 7.75
C ARG A 178 -10.66 17.14 6.55
N ALA A 179 -11.08 16.18 5.73
CA ALA A 179 -11.86 16.44 4.53
C ALA A 179 -13.37 16.36 4.82
N ARG A 180 -13.82 15.22 5.34
CA ARG A 180 -15.24 14.91 5.57
C ARG A 180 -15.41 13.71 6.50
N THR A 181 -16.64 13.46 6.89
CA THR A 181 -17.04 12.26 7.65
C THR A 181 -18.18 11.56 6.93
N TYR A 182 -18.22 10.24 6.99
CA TYR A 182 -19.37 9.45 6.56
C TYR A 182 -19.58 8.26 7.52
N ARG A 183 -20.75 7.63 7.45
CA ARG A 183 -21.08 6.43 8.21
C ARG A 183 -21.12 5.23 7.28
N THR A 184 -20.54 4.11 7.69
CA THR A 184 -20.55 2.90 6.86
C THR A 184 -21.95 2.29 6.79
N ASP A 185 -22.27 1.66 5.66
CA ASP A 185 -23.53 0.92 5.46
C ASP A 185 -23.35 -0.58 5.75
N ASP A 186 -22.48 -0.90 6.71
CA ASP A 186 -22.23 -2.27 7.16
C ASP A 186 -23.30 -2.71 8.17
N ALA A 187 -23.43 -4.02 8.42
CA ALA A 187 -24.34 -4.55 9.45
C ALA A 187 -24.10 -3.96 10.86
N ARG A 188 -22.91 -3.43 11.11
CA ARG A 188 -22.58 -2.61 12.28
C ARG A 188 -22.01 -1.27 11.78
N PRO A 189 -22.86 -0.25 11.57
CA PRO A 189 -22.44 1.04 11.05
C PRO A 189 -21.47 1.74 12.00
N VAL A 190 -20.34 2.21 11.45
CA VAL A 190 -19.32 2.96 12.19
C VAL A 190 -19.04 4.29 11.52
N ASP A 191 -18.59 5.26 12.31
CA ASP A 191 -18.18 6.56 11.78
C ASP A 191 -16.78 6.45 11.16
N VAL A 192 -16.61 7.15 10.04
CA VAL A 192 -15.34 7.25 9.32
C VAL A 192 -14.96 8.72 9.20
N GLN A 193 -13.75 9.04 9.66
CA GLN A 193 -13.12 10.33 9.39
C GLN A 193 -12.19 10.19 8.18
N VAL A 194 -12.40 11.02 7.16
CA VAL A 194 -11.54 11.08 5.99
C VAL A 194 -10.54 12.23 6.15
N TYR A 195 -9.28 11.92 5.92
CA TYR A 195 -8.20 12.89 5.81
C TYR A 195 -7.70 12.92 4.37
N GLU A 196 -7.26 14.09 3.93
CA GLU A 196 -6.67 14.30 2.63
C GLU A 196 -5.28 14.91 2.72
N MET A 197 -4.47 14.63 1.69
CA MET A 197 -3.11 15.12 1.50
C MET A 197 -3.01 15.75 0.10
N GLY A 198 -1.98 16.56 -0.15
CA GLY A 198 -1.73 17.15 -1.46
C GLY A 198 -2.98 17.84 -2.04
N GLU A 199 -3.30 17.54 -3.29
CA GLU A 199 -4.49 18.04 -4.01
C GLU A 199 -5.80 17.31 -3.63
N GLY A 200 -5.72 16.28 -2.80
CA GLY A 200 -6.85 15.43 -2.40
C GLY A 200 -7.23 14.40 -3.47
N GLY A 201 -8.41 13.82 -3.31
CA GLY A 201 -8.91 12.75 -4.18
C GLY A 201 -8.41 11.35 -3.82
N PRO A 202 -8.83 10.32 -4.56
CA PRO A 202 -8.68 8.93 -4.14
C PRO A 202 -7.24 8.49 -3.85
N ALA A 203 -6.24 9.02 -4.57
CA ALA A 203 -4.83 8.67 -4.37
C ALA A 203 -4.20 9.28 -3.10
N ALA A 204 -4.91 10.19 -2.43
CA ALA A 204 -4.40 11.00 -1.33
C ALA A 204 -5.33 11.02 -0.12
N GLU A 205 -6.19 10.02 0.03
CA GLU A 205 -7.15 9.90 1.13
C GLU A 205 -6.78 8.79 2.12
N LEU A 206 -6.86 9.12 3.41
CA LEU A 206 -6.75 8.18 4.52
C LEU A 206 -8.07 8.15 5.29
N HIS A 207 -8.68 6.98 5.40
CA HIS A 207 -9.98 6.77 6.03
C HIS A 207 -9.78 6.09 7.38
N MET A 208 -10.20 6.72 8.48
CA MET A 208 -10.13 6.15 9.82
C MET A 208 -11.52 5.72 10.29
N ARG A 209 -11.76 4.42 10.33
CA ARG A 209 -12.98 3.80 10.89
C ARG A 209 -12.86 3.74 12.42
N VAL A 210 -13.87 4.22 13.13
CA VAL A 210 -13.91 4.23 14.60
C VAL A 210 -14.60 2.97 15.12
N GLU A 211 -13.83 1.99 15.60
CA GLU A 211 -14.29 0.62 15.90
C GLU A 211 -13.91 0.18 17.34
N PRO A 212 -14.45 0.82 18.39
CA PRO A 212 -14.07 0.58 19.80
C PRO A 212 -14.37 -0.83 20.32
N GLY A 213 -15.30 -1.55 19.68
CA GLY A 213 -15.74 -2.88 20.10
C GLY A 213 -14.94 -4.04 19.51
N LEU A 214 -13.94 -3.79 18.68
CA LEU A 214 -13.12 -4.84 18.08
C LEU A 214 -11.90 -5.15 18.94
N SER A 215 -11.56 -6.43 19.02
CA SER A 215 -10.25 -6.86 19.55
C SER A 215 -9.12 -6.31 18.68
N PRO A 216 -7.91 -6.08 19.25
CA PRO A 216 -6.74 -5.76 18.46
C PRO A 216 -6.45 -6.82 17.41
N ALA A 217 -6.05 -6.39 16.21
CA ALA A 217 -5.56 -7.29 15.18
C ALA A 217 -4.29 -8.01 15.65
N GLN A 218 -4.08 -9.22 15.14
CA GLN A 218 -2.80 -9.91 15.31
C GLN A 218 -2.14 -10.05 13.94
N PRO A 219 -0.94 -9.45 13.76
CA PRO A 219 -0.24 -9.46 12.48
C PRO A 219 -0.01 -10.88 11.97
N GLY A 220 -0.10 -11.04 10.64
CA GLY A 220 0.08 -12.31 9.94
C GLY A 220 -0.07 -12.10 8.44
N ALA A 221 0.01 -13.20 7.68
CA ALA A 221 -0.21 -13.19 6.23
C ALA A 221 -1.60 -12.65 5.88
N GLY A 222 -1.69 -11.88 4.79
CA GLY A 222 -2.89 -11.13 4.40
C GLY A 222 -3.11 -9.84 5.21
N GLY A 223 -2.27 -9.53 6.20
CA GLY A 223 -2.29 -8.28 6.95
C GLY A 223 -1.38 -7.21 6.35
N VAL A 224 -1.72 -5.94 6.59
CA VAL A 224 -0.86 -4.80 6.22
C VAL A 224 0.16 -4.52 7.32
N HIS A 225 1.43 -4.38 6.94
CA HIS A 225 2.51 -4.02 7.86
C HIS A 225 2.60 -2.50 8.07
N HIS A 226 2.57 -1.71 7.00
CA HIS A 226 2.65 -0.25 7.07
C HIS A 226 2.07 0.43 5.83
N VAL A 227 1.77 1.72 5.98
CA VAL A 227 1.42 2.63 4.88
C VAL A 227 2.44 3.77 4.83
N ALA A 228 2.92 4.08 3.63
CA ALA A 228 3.88 5.13 3.38
C ALA A 228 3.23 6.35 2.71
N PHE A 229 3.71 7.54 3.05
CA PHE A 229 3.22 8.82 2.53
C PHE A 229 4.32 9.57 1.80
N ARG A 230 3.95 10.17 0.67
CA ARG A 230 4.88 10.82 -0.26
C ARG A 230 5.35 12.17 0.26
N VAL A 231 6.65 12.39 0.17
CA VAL A 231 7.27 13.70 0.36
C VAL A 231 8.30 13.97 -0.75
N PRO A 232 8.45 15.23 -1.20
CA PRO A 232 9.55 15.57 -2.09
C PRO A 232 10.90 15.35 -1.39
N ASP A 233 11.92 14.92 -2.13
CA ASP A 233 13.27 14.66 -1.60
C ASP A 233 13.83 15.84 -0.80
N ALA A 234 13.59 17.06 -1.26
CA ALA A 234 14.03 18.29 -0.61
C ALA A 234 13.36 18.54 0.77
N GLU A 235 12.19 17.94 1.02
CA GLU A 235 11.47 18.08 2.29
C GLU A 235 11.83 16.99 3.32
N TYR A 236 12.53 15.92 2.93
CA TYR A 236 12.80 14.78 3.82
C TYR A 236 13.51 15.19 5.12
N GLY A 237 14.54 16.05 5.03
CA GLY A 237 15.25 16.54 6.21
C GLY A 237 14.33 17.31 7.18
N ALA A 238 13.41 18.11 6.65
CA ALA A 238 12.44 18.85 7.47
C ALA A 238 11.48 17.93 8.22
N TRP A 239 11.09 16.79 7.62
CA TRP A 239 10.27 15.76 8.29
C TRP A 239 11.04 15.06 9.41
N VAL A 240 12.32 14.74 9.20
CA VAL A 240 13.20 14.19 10.24
C VAL A 240 13.32 15.18 11.41
N ASP A 241 13.61 16.46 11.12
CA ASP A 241 13.72 17.52 12.13
C ASP A 241 12.41 17.71 12.89
N ARG A 242 11.26 17.65 12.20
CA ARG A 242 9.94 17.71 12.83
C ARG A 242 9.77 16.58 13.85
N PHE A 243 9.99 15.33 13.44
CA PHE A 243 9.81 14.18 14.33
C PHE A 243 10.75 14.24 15.54
N ASN A 244 11.99 14.70 15.34
CA ASN A 244 12.95 14.94 16.42
C ASN A 244 12.50 16.05 17.37
N SER A 245 12.00 17.18 16.85
CA SER A 245 11.53 18.31 17.67
C SER A 245 10.32 17.94 18.54
N LEU A 246 9.46 17.06 18.04
CA LEU A 246 8.30 16.49 18.74
C LEU A 246 8.68 15.31 19.65
N ARG A 247 9.96 14.91 19.66
CA ARG A 247 10.50 13.77 20.44
C ARG A 247 9.76 12.46 20.19
N LEU A 248 9.34 12.25 18.94
CA LEU A 248 8.66 11.01 18.54
C LEU A 248 9.67 9.86 18.53
N ARG A 249 9.21 8.66 18.94
CA ARG A 249 9.97 7.41 18.79
C ARG A 249 9.87 6.94 17.34
N SER A 250 10.65 7.56 16.47
CA SER A 250 10.78 7.18 15.07
C SER A 250 11.98 6.24 14.86
N SER A 251 12.10 5.65 13.67
CA SER A 251 13.29 4.89 13.27
C SER A 251 14.55 5.74 13.16
N GLY A 252 14.42 7.07 13.11
CA GLY A 252 15.44 7.93 12.49
C GLY A 252 15.46 7.76 10.96
N PRO A 253 16.32 8.52 10.26
CA PRO A 253 16.42 8.42 8.81
C PRO A 253 16.99 7.05 8.40
N VAL A 254 16.32 6.40 7.45
CA VAL A 254 16.71 5.10 6.87
C VAL A 254 16.89 5.27 5.37
N ASP A 255 17.99 4.76 4.84
CA ASP A 255 18.24 4.70 3.39
C ASP A 255 17.86 3.30 2.87
N ARG A 256 16.78 3.22 2.09
CA ARG A 256 16.32 1.96 1.49
C ARG A 256 16.85 1.78 0.07
N TYR A 257 17.84 2.57 -0.35
CA TYR A 257 18.47 2.60 -1.67
C TYR A 257 17.57 3.15 -2.80
N TYR A 258 16.32 2.67 -2.91
CA TYR A 258 15.34 3.15 -3.89
C TYR A 258 14.61 4.43 -3.46
N PHE A 259 14.55 4.66 -2.15
CA PHE A 259 13.97 5.83 -1.51
C PHE A 259 14.54 5.98 -0.09
N ARG A 260 14.30 7.14 0.53
CA ARG A 260 14.58 7.38 1.93
C ARG A 260 13.32 7.27 2.75
N SER A 261 13.42 6.66 3.92
CA SER A 261 12.29 6.30 4.77
C SER A 261 12.44 6.86 6.18
N LEU A 262 11.31 7.19 6.81
CA LEU A 262 11.24 7.53 8.22
C LEU A 262 9.96 6.92 8.81
N TYR A 263 10.11 5.98 9.73
CA TYR A 263 9.01 5.21 10.29
C TYR A 263 8.57 5.77 11.65
N VAL A 264 7.27 5.82 11.89
CA VAL A 264 6.68 6.21 13.18
C VAL A 264 5.37 5.47 13.41
N ARG A 265 5.10 5.04 14.64
CA ARG A 265 3.78 4.51 15.00
C ARG A 265 2.87 5.64 15.41
N GLU A 266 1.71 5.74 14.78
CA GLU A 266 0.64 6.61 15.25
C GLU A 266 0.05 6.07 16.57
N PRO A 267 -0.70 6.87 17.35
CA PRO A 267 -1.16 6.49 18.69
C PRO A 267 -2.01 5.21 18.78
N GLY A 268 -2.71 4.84 17.70
CA GLY A 268 -3.40 3.57 17.53
C GLY A 268 -2.49 2.41 17.14
N GLY A 269 -1.17 2.59 17.11
CA GLY A 269 -0.17 1.53 16.89
C GLY A 269 0.13 1.20 15.43
N ILE A 270 -0.61 1.77 14.48
CA ILE A 270 -0.40 1.53 13.05
C ILE A 270 0.93 2.19 12.64
N LEU A 271 1.73 1.46 11.84
CA LEU A 271 3.03 1.95 11.39
C LEU A 271 2.86 2.83 10.15
N TYR A 272 3.27 4.08 10.28
CA TYR A 272 3.38 5.04 9.18
C TYR A 272 4.82 5.15 8.73
N GLU A 273 4.99 5.45 7.45
CA GLU A 273 6.26 5.79 6.84
C GLU A 273 6.16 7.11 6.08
N ILE A 274 7.19 7.95 6.19
CA ILE A 274 7.45 9.02 5.24
C ILE A 274 8.47 8.52 4.24
N ALA A 275 8.14 8.54 2.95
CA ALA A 275 8.99 8.06 1.87
C ALA A 275 9.21 9.14 0.80
N THR A 276 10.45 9.28 0.34
CA THR A 276 10.80 10.20 -0.77
C THR A 276 10.42 9.60 -2.12
N ASP A 277 9.95 10.44 -3.04
CA ASP A 277 9.60 10.01 -4.40
C ASP A 277 10.83 9.49 -5.18
N GLY A 278 12.03 10.06 -4.95
CA GLY A 278 13.27 9.64 -5.57
C GLY A 278 14.18 8.77 -4.67
N PRO A 279 15.19 8.10 -5.25
CA PRO A 279 15.54 8.09 -6.68
C PRO A 279 14.65 7.19 -7.58
N GLY A 280 13.93 6.21 -7.02
CA GLY A 280 13.10 5.26 -7.77
C GLY A 280 13.75 3.90 -8.03
N PHE A 281 12.99 3.00 -8.65
CA PHE A 281 13.41 1.59 -8.87
C PHE A 281 14.39 1.39 -10.03
N ASP A 282 14.61 2.39 -10.88
CA ASP A 282 15.56 2.36 -12.00
C ASP A 282 16.98 2.83 -11.62
N ALA A 283 17.21 3.07 -10.32
CA ALA A 283 18.52 3.39 -9.78
C ALA A 283 19.56 2.25 -9.97
N ASP A 284 19.11 1.01 -10.09
CA ASP A 284 19.96 -0.19 -10.13
C ASP A 284 19.56 -1.23 -11.19
N GLU A 285 18.41 -1.07 -11.83
CA GLU A 285 17.94 -1.91 -12.92
C GLU A 285 17.46 -1.03 -14.09
N PRO A 286 17.74 -1.39 -15.36
CA PRO A 286 17.16 -0.71 -16.50
C PRO A 286 15.62 -0.73 -16.44
N LYS A 287 14.99 0.40 -16.76
CA LYS A 287 13.54 0.59 -16.64
C LYS A 287 12.70 -0.43 -17.42
N ASP A 288 13.20 -0.98 -18.52
CA ASP A 288 12.53 -2.00 -19.33
C ASP A 288 12.61 -3.42 -18.71
N ARG A 289 13.54 -3.64 -17.76
CA ARG A 289 13.84 -4.95 -17.14
C ARG A 289 13.59 -5.02 -15.63
N LEU A 290 13.00 -3.97 -15.02
CA LEU A 290 12.64 -3.96 -13.60
C LEU A 290 11.91 -5.25 -13.19
N GLY A 291 12.34 -5.84 -12.06
CA GLY A 291 11.71 -7.02 -11.46
C GLY A 291 12.05 -8.37 -12.11
N GLU A 292 12.76 -8.40 -13.23
CA GLU A 292 13.13 -9.65 -13.91
C GLU A 292 14.20 -10.44 -13.13
N SER A 293 15.12 -9.73 -12.45
CA SER A 293 16.22 -10.31 -11.68
C SER A 293 16.06 -10.11 -10.17
N LEU A 294 16.80 -10.86 -9.36
CA LEU A 294 16.90 -10.57 -7.92
C LEU A 294 17.85 -9.37 -7.76
N SER A 295 17.31 -8.19 -7.45
CA SER A 295 18.14 -7.05 -7.10
C SER A 295 18.50 -7.07 -5.63
N LEU A 296 19.76 -6.77 -5.31
CA LEU A 296 20.27 -6.62 -3.95
C LEU A 296 20.95 -5.25 -3.83
N PRO A 297 20.72 -4.51 -2.74
CA PRO A 297 21.48 -3.29 -2.50
C PRO A 297 22.98 -3.63 -2.39
N PRO A 298 23.89 -2.67 -2.71
CA PRO A 298 25.32 -2.95 -2.83
C PRO A 298 25.96 -3.66 -1.63
N PHE A 299 25.45 -3.40 -0.41
CA PHE A 299 25.97 -4.02 0.81
C PHE A 299 25.56 -5.50 0.99
N LEU A 300 24.56 -6.00 0.26
CA LEU A 300 24.12 -7.40 0.25
C LEU A 300 24.68 -8.21 -0.93
N GLU A 301 25.19 -7.56 -1.97
CA GLU A 301 25.77 -8.24 -3.14
C GLU A 301 26.87 -9.28 -2.80
N PRO A 302 27.79 -9.05 -1.83
CA PRO A 302 28.75 -10.07 -1.43
C PRO A 302 28.12 -11.37 -0.90
N GLN A 303 26.83 -11.33 -0.51
CA GLN A 303 26.08 -12.45 0.06
C GLN A 303 25.10 -13.08 -0.94
N ARG A 304 25.03 -12.60 -2.19
CA ARG A 304 24.06 -13.02 -3.22
C ARG A 304 23.86 -14.52 -3.30
N ALA A 305 24.95 -15.27 -3.49
CA ALA A 305 24.88 -16.71 -3.66
C ALA A 305 24.27 -17.42 -2.43
N SER A 306 24.44 -16.86 -1.22
CA SER A 306 23.82 -17.42 -0.01
C SER A 306 22.35 -17.06 0.09
N ILE A 307 22.00 -15.80 -0.24
CA ILE A 307 20.62 -15.31 -0.24
C ILE A 307 19.79 -16.10 -1.25
N GLU A 308 20.26 -16.22 -2.50
CA GLU A 308 19.55 -16.92 -3.58
C GLU A 308 19.27 -18.40 -3.25
N ARG A 309 20.17 -19.07 -2.52
CA ARG A 309 19.93 -20.46 -2.07
C ARG A 309 18.83 -20.59 -1.02
N GLY A 310 18.58 -19.54 -0.24
CA GLY A 310 17.56 -19.53 0.80
C GLY A 310 16.17 -19.18 0.27
N LEU A 311 16.10 -18.57 -0.90
CA LEU A 311 14.84 -18.09 -1.49
C LEU A 311 14.13 -19.20 -2.27
N LYS A 312 12.81 -19.27 -2.10
CA LYS A 312 11.95 -20.16 -2.89
C LYS A 312 11.83 -19.62 -4.33
N PRO A 313 11.77 -20.46 -5.36
CA PRO A 313 11.44 -19.97 -6.70
C PRO A 313 10.02 -19.42 -6.75
N LEU A 314 9.85 -18.26 -7.38
CA LEU A 314 8.54 -17.72 -7.77
C LEU A 314 7.97 -18.55 -8.93
#